data_AF-A0A965L6Y6-F1
#
_entry.id   AF-A0A965L6Y6-F1
#
_cell.length_a   1.000
_cell.length_b   1.000
_cell.length_c   1.000
_cell.angle_alpha   90.00
_cell.angle_beta   90.00
_cell.angle_gamma   90.00
#
_symmetry.space_group_name_H-M   'P 1'
#
loop_
_entity.id
_entity.type
_entity.pdbx_description
1 polymer ?
#
loop_
_entity_poly.entity_id
_entity_poly.type
_entity_poly.pdbx_seq_one_letter_code
_entity_poly.pdbx_strand_id
1 'polypeptide(L)'
;MRTRIKVCGLTREADVEAAVQAGVDALGFVFYELSPRSVSVQQAQRLVRRVPAWVAIVGLFVNAPRSMVMSVADEVGLSHLQLHGDESPEDCRGLGRPVIKAIRLAAKGEKAAGVSEPGLADWVAAYSDCHAVLFDADSAGFGGSGQAFDWARLTGAFTKAPRHEASWVLSGGLESGSVGKAIAQLAPPCVDVSSGVEALENGKQLKGLKDAIRIREFVAAVQAADASRNSKINT
;
A
#
# COMPACT_ATOMS: atom_id res chain seq x y z
N MET A 1 -13.10 -14.62 -3.91
CA MET A 1 -11.99 -13.79 -4.45
C MET A 1 -10.98 -13.58 -3.32
N ARG A 2 -9.68 -13.74 -3.60
CA ARG A 2 -8.59 -13.53 -2.63
C ARG A 2 -8.23 -12.04 -2.56
N THR A 3 -7.94 -11.55 -1.36
CA THR A 3 -7.37 -10.24 -1.09
C THR A 3 -5.87 -10.26 -1.43
N ARG A 4 -5.43 -9.38 -2.34
CA ARG A 4 -3.99 -9.24 -2.68
C ARG A 4 -3.23 -8.54 -1.57
N ILE A 5 -1.92 -8.79 -1.50
CA ILE A 5 -1.05 -8.30 -0.44
C ILE A 5 0.16 -7.59 -1.04
N LYS A 6 0.36 -6.33 -0.63
CA LYS A 6 1.59 -5.57 -0.87
C LYS A 6 2.36 -5.40 0.44
N VAL A 7 3.67 -5.64 0.39
CA VAL A 7 4.60 -5.26 1.47
C VAL A 7 5.43 -4.09 0.98
N CYS A 8 5.47 -3.00 1.74
CA CYS A 8 6.08 -1.74 1.32
C CYS A 8 7.29 -1.36 2.18
N GLY A 9 8.24 -0.63 1.58
CA GLY A 9 9.42 -0.11 2.27
C GLY A 9 10.47 -1.17 2.57
N LEU A 10 10.75 -2.05 1.59
CA LEU A 10 11.80 -3.04 1.71
C LEU A 10 13.17 -2.43 1.41
N THR A 11 14.17 -2.72 2.25
CA THR A 11 15.51 -2.14 2.15
C THR A 11 16.64 -3.18 2.03
N ARG A 12 16.37 -4.46 2.31
CA ARG A 12 17.38 -5.54 2.28
C ARG A 12 16.88 -6.80 1.58
N GLU A 13 17.80 -7.57 1.02
CA GLU A 13 17.49 -8.80 0.26
C GLU A 13 16.72 -9.82 1.10
N ALA A 14 17.10 -9.99 2.38
CA ALA A 14 16.42 -10.91 3.29
C ALA A 14 14.94 -10.59 3.49
N ASP A 15 14.56 -9.31 3.48
CA ASP A 15 13.15 -8.90 3.62
C ASP A 15 12.37 -9.18 2.34
N VAL A 16 13.01 -8.98 1.18
CA VAL A 16 12.44 -9.30 -0.13
C VAL A 16 12.18 -10.80 -0.23
N GLU A 17 13.17 -11.62 0.11
CA GLU A 17 13.06 -13.07 0.09
C GLU A 17 11.98 -13.56 1.05
N ALA A 18 11.93 -13.03 2.27
CA ALA A 18 10.90 -13.38 3.25
C ALA A 18 9.48 -13.03 2.74
N ALA A 19 9.30 -11.86 2.12
CA ALA A 19 8.03 -11.46 1.56
C ALA A 19 7.62 -12.32 0.36
N VAL A 20 8.54 -12.63 -0.55
CA VAL A 20 8.31 -13.53 -1.69
C VAL A 20 7.92 -14.93 -1.20
N GLN A 21 8.65 -15.49 -0.24
CA GLN A 21 8.36 -16.81 0.33
C GLN A 21 7.00 -16.85 1.04
N ALA A 22 6.58 -15.73 1.63
CA ALA A 22 5.25 -15.62 2.24
C ALA A 22 4.11 -15.54 1.20
N GLY A 23 4.41 -15.37 -0.10
CA GLY A 23 3.40 -15.38 -1.16
C GLY A 23 2.64 -14.06 -1.32
N VAL A 24 3.34 -12.94 -1.08
CA VAL A 24 2.80 -11.59 -1.35
C VAL A 24 2.73 -11.32 -2.86
N ASP A 25 1.83 -10.43 -3.27
CA ASP A 25 1.56 -10.13 -4.68
C ASP A 25 2.37 -8.93 -5.18
N ALA A 26 2.83 -8.05 -4.28
CA ALA A 26 3.59 -6.86 -4.62
C ALA A 26 4.61 -6.47 -3.54
N LEU A 27 5.72 -5.87 -3.98
CA LEU A 27 6.80 -5.36 -3.16
C LEU A 27 7.04 -3.88 -3.45
N GLY A 28 7.12 -3.06 -2.40
CA GLY A 28 7.28 -1.61 -2.49
C GLY A 28 8.68 -1.13 -2.13
N PHE A 29 9.29 -0.33 -3.01
CA PHE A 29 10.58 0.32 -2.83
C PHE A 29 10.38 1.84 -2.78
N VAL A 30 10.92 2.51 -1.76
CA VAL A 30 10.65 3.94 -1.53
C VAL A 30 11.77 4.80 -2.10
N PHE A 31 11.44 5.66 -3.06
CA PHE A 31 12.33 6.64 -3.68
C PHE A 31 12.00 8.05 -3.20
N TYR A 32 12.02 8.21 -1.87
CA TYR A 32 11.82 9.50 -1.20
C TYR A 32 12.81 9.60 -0.05
N GLU A 33 13.85 10.41 -0.21
CA GLU A 33 15.04 10.42 0.65
C GLU A 33 14.74 10.70 2.13
N LEU A 34 13.73 11.53 2.42
CA LEU A 34 13.31 11.85 3.79
C LEU A 34 12.62 10.67 4.50
N SER A 35 12.29 9.60 3.77
CA SER A 35 11.77 8.38 4.38
C SER A 35 12.91 7.55 4.99
N PRO A 36 12.73 7.02 6.22
CA PRO A 36 13.67 6.04 6.79
C PRO A 36 13.64 4.69 6.07
N ARG A 37 12.73 4.53 5.09
CA ARG A 37 12.57 3.34 4.26
C ARG A 37 13.13 3.54 2.86
N SER A 38 13.80 4.68 2.62
CA SER A 38 14.32 5.04 1.31
C SER A 38 15.42 4.09 0.85
N VAL A 39 15.48 3.87 -0.46
CA VAL A 39 16.53 3.10 -1.11
C VAL A 39 17.10 3.90 -2.27
N SER A 40 18.40 3.72 -2.56
CA SER A 40 18.97 4.25 -3.80
C SER A 40 18.55 3.39 -5.01
N VAL A 41 18.70 3.93 -6.22
CA VAL A 41 18.49 3.18 -7.47
C VAL A 41 19.35 1.92 -7.51
N GLN A 42 20.63 2.04 -7.16
CA GLN A 42 21.56 0.91 -7.16
C GLN A 42 21.19 -0.15 -6.12
N GLN A 43 20.66 0.27 -4.97
CA GLN A 43 20.16 -0.65 -3.95
C GLN A 43 18.90 -1.36 -4.45
N ALA A 44 17.93 -0.62 -4.99
CA ALA A 44 16.71 -1.20 -5.55
C ALA A 44 17.02 -2.22 -6.66
N GLN A 45 17.96 -1.92 -7.58
CA GLN A 45 18.42 -2.85 -8.62
C GLN A 45 18.97 -4.17 -8.06
N ARG A 46 19.62 -4.17 -6.89
CA ARG A 46 20.05 -5.42 -6.23
C ARG A 46 18.86 -6.17 -5.66
N LEU A 47 17.95 -5.46 -4.99
CA LEU A 47 16.77 -6.04 -4.36
C LEU A 47 15.82 -6.69 -5.38
N VAL A 48 15.55 -6.03 -6.50
CA VAL A 48 14.61 -6.53 -7.53
C VAL A 48 15.08 -7.80 -8.22
N ARG A 49 16.40 -8.09 -8.24
CA ARG A 49 16.93 -9.36 -8.76
C ARG A 49 16.48 -10.58 -7.96
N ARG A 50 16.01 -10.38 -6.72
CA ARG A 50 15.44 -11.42 -5.86
C ARG A 50 13.94 -11.63 -6.08
N VAL A 51 13.31 -10.80 -6.92
CA VAL A 51 11.86 -10.79 -7.12
C VAL A 51 11.51 -11.69 -8.32
N PRO A 52 10.63 -12.70 -8.15
CA PRO A 52 10.20 -13.56 -9.24
C PRO A 52 9.22 -12.82 -10.18
N ALA A 53 9.09 -13.31 -11.41
CA ALA A 53 8.35 -12.63 -12.49
C ALA A 53 6.88 -12.26 -12.19
N TRP A 54 6.22 -12.98 -11.28
CA TRP A 54 4.79 -12.79 -10.97
C TRP A 54 4.53 -11.92 -9.75
N VAL A 55 5.56 -11.33 -9.16
CA VAL A 55 5.42 -10.39 -8.04
C VAL A 55 5.65 -8.98 -8.55
N ALA A 56 4.69 -8.08 -8.31
CA ALA A 56 4.79 -6.71 -8.77
C ALA A 56 5.90 -5.94 -8.03
N ILE A 57 6.68 -5.15 -8.78
CA ILE A 57 7.73 -4.29 -8.27
C ILE A 57 7.18 -2.86 -8.32
N VAL A 58 6.87 -2.29 -7.15
CA VAL A 58 6.23 -0.98 -7.02
C VAL A 58 7.27 0.03 -6.53
N GLY A 59 7.50 1.11 -7.29
CA GLY A 59 8.27 2.25 -6.80
C GLY A 59 7.36 3.31 -6.22
N LEU A 60 7.65 3.76 -4.99
CA LEU A 60 6.92 4.81 -4.30
C LEU A 60 7.67 6.13 -4.41
N PHE A 61 6.97 7.15 -4.87
CA PHE A 61 7.48 8.51 -5.05
C PHE A 61 6.58 9.50 -4.31
N VAL A 62 7.15 10.62 -3.88
CA VAL A 62 6.44 11.71 -3.22
C VAL A 62 6.85 13.00 -3.89
N ASN A 63 5.93 13.62 -4.65
CA ASN A 63 6.14 14.91 -5.32
C ASN A 63 7.43 14.94 -6.16
N ALA A 64 7.85 13.78 -6.69
CA ALA A 64 9.07 13.66 -7.46
C ALA A 64 8.86 14.20 -8.88
N PRO A 65 9.88 14.84 -9.49
CA PRO A 65 9.79 15.24 -10.89
C PRO A 65 9.51 14.04 -11.80
N ARG A 66 8.64 14.22 -12.80
CA ARG A 66 8.28 13.18 -13.77
C ARG A 66 9.50 12.52 -14.41
N SER A 67 10.53 13.29 -14.75
CA SER A 67 11.79 12.76 -15.32
C SER A 67 12.49 11.78 -14.37
N MET A 68 12.51 12.07 -13.07
CA MET A 68 13.07 11.18 -12.06
C MET A 68 12.25 9.89 -11.95
N VAL A 69 10.92 10.01 -11.86
CA VAL A 69 10.01 8.85 -11.79
C VAL A 69 10.26 7.89 -12.96
N MET A 70 10.30 8.42 -14.18
CA MET A 70 10.51 7.63 -15.39
C MET A 70 11.91 6.99 -15.42
N SER A 71 12.96 7.75 -15.12
CA SER A 71 14.35 7.24 -15.09
C SER A 71 14.49 6.08 -14.12
N VAL A 72 14.02 6.26 -12.88
CA VAL A 72 14.07 5.22 -11.85
C VAL A 72 13.24 4.00 -12.27
N ALA A 73 12.07 4.22 -12.88
CA ALA A 73 11.22 3.14 -13.34
C ALA A 73 11.87 2.26 -14.41
N ASP A 74 12.58 2.87 -15.35
CA ASP A 74 13.30 2.17 -16.40
C ASP A 74 14.57 1.49 -15.85
N GLU A 75 15.38 2.20 -15.06
CA GLU A 75 16.64 1.69 -14.52
C GLU A 75 16.48 0.53 -13.54
N VAL A 76 15.43 0.57 -12.70
CA VAL A 76 15.16 -0.47 -11.71
C VAL A 76 14.30 -1.60 -12.30
N GLY A 77 13.57 -1.34 -13.40
CA GLY A 77 12.59 -2.30 -13.92
C GLY A 77 11.32 -2.35 -13.08
N LEU A 78 10.84 -1.18 -12.62
CA LEU A 78 9.58 -1.09 -11.88
C LEU A 78 8.41 -1.49 -12.78
N SER A 79 7.48 -2.30 -12.25
CA SER A 79 6.26 -2.66 -12.98
C SER A 79 5.08 -1.74 -12.66
N HIS A 80 5.08 -1.09 -11.50
CA HIS A 80 4.04 -0.15 -11.08
C HIS A 80 4.66 1.09 -10.43
N LEU A 81 3.96 2.22 -10.52
CA LEU A 81 4.33 3.49 -9.91
C LEU A 81 3.31 3.84 -8.83
N GLN A 82 3.76 4.07 -7.61
CA GLN A 82 2.92 4.57 -6.52
C GLN A 82 3.25 6.04 -6.26
N LEU A 83 2.30 6.93 -6.55
CA LEU A 83 2.42 8.37 -6.31
C LEU A 83 1.77 8.72 -4.98
N HIS A 84 2.58 9.11 -4.02
CA HIS A 84 2.20 9.23 -2.60
C HIS A 84 2.26 10.67 -2.07
N GLY A 85 2.54 11.64 -2.93
CA GLY A 85 2.49 13.05 -2.62
C GLY A 85 1.12 13.68 -2.91
N ASP A 86 1.19 14.93 -3.34
CA ASP A 86 0.07 15.79 -3.71
C ASP A 86 -0.12 15.85 -5.24
N GLU A 87 0.35 14.81 -5.94
CA GLU A 87 0.27 14.73 -7.40
C GLU A 87 -1.19 14.79 -7.87
N SER A 88 -1.47 15.62 -8.87
CA SER A 88 -2.80 15.77 -9.45
C SER A 88 -3.17 14.58 -10.34
N PRO A 89 -4.46 14.45 -10.76
CA PRO A 89 -4.84 13.47 -11.77
C PRO A 89 -4.07 13.61 -13.09
N GLU A 90 -3.65 14.83 -13.46
CA GLU A 90 -2.86 15.08 -14.66
C GLU A 90 -1.44 14.52 -14.54
N ASP A 91 -0.81 14.69 -13.36
CA ASP A 91 0.53 14.15 -13.09
C ASP A 91 0.59 12.62 -13.18
N CYS A 92 -0.53 11.95 -12.93
CA CYS A 92 -0.66 10.50 -12.99
C CYS A 92 -0.70 9.95 -14.43
N ARG A 93 -0.95 10.78 -15.43
CA ARG A 93 -1.19 10.31 -16.81
C ARG A 93 0.10 10.08 -17.59
N GLY A 94 0.05 9.11 -18.50
CA GLY A 94 1.10 8.91 -19.51
C GLY A 94 2.46 8.49 -18.96
N LEU A 95 2.53 7.90 -17.77
CA LEU A 95 3.80 7.40 -17.18
C LEU A 95 4.26 6.04 -17.73
N GLY A 96 3.57 5.50 -18.74
CA GLY A 96 3.93 4.26 -19.43
C GLY A 96 3.80 2.99 -18.59
N ARG A 97 3.27 3.09 -17.37
CA ARG A 97 3.12 1.99 -16.41
C ARG A 97 1.82 2.16 -15.62
N PRO A 98 1.25 1.08 -15.05
CA PRO A 98 0.15 1.17 -14.10
C PRO A 98 0.51 2.08 -12.90
N VAL A 99 -0.40 3.00 -12.58
CA VAL A 99 -0.22 3.98 -11.49
C VAL A 99 -1.17 3.66 -10.33
N ILE A 100 -0.64 3.74 -9.11
CA ILE A 100 -1.37 3.66 -7.85
C ILE A 100 -1.28 5.04 -7.19
N LYS A 101 -2.39 5.79 -7.12
CA LYS A 101 -2.40 7.07 -6.40
C LYS A 101 -2.69 6.83 -4.92
N ALA A 102 -1.83 7.25 -4.01
CA ALA A 102 -2.15 7.26 -2.59
C ALA A 102 -2.91 8.53 -2.20
N ILE A 103 -3.95 8.36 -1.41
CA ILE A 103 -4.76 9.41 -0.78
C ILE A 103 -4.65 9.22 0.73
N ARG A 104 -4.15 10.26 1.40
CA ARG A 104 -4.03 10.31 2.86
C ARG A 104 -5.36 10.79 3.42
N LEU A 105 -5.94 10.00 4.32
CA LEU A 105 -7.20 10.34 4.97
C LEU A 105 -6.94 10.82 6.39
N ALA A 106 -7.49 11.99 6.73
CA ALA A 106 -7.30 12.62 8.04
C ALA A 106 -7.69 11.68 9.19
N ALA A 107 -6.91 11.73 10.27
CA ALA A 107 -7.14 10.93 11.45
C ALA A 107 -8.45 11.31 12.16
N LYS A 108 -8.90 10.44 13.06
CA LYS A 108 -10.13 10.64 13.83
C LYS A 108 -10.02 11.89 14.72
N GLY A 109 -10.82 12.92 14.43
CA GLY A 109 -10.94 14.12 15.27
C GLY A 109 -10.57 15.42 14.56
N GLU A 110 -9.85 15.34 13.45
CA GLU A 110 -9.58 16.49 12.59
C GLU A 110 -10.75 16.67 11.63
N LYS A 111 -11.80 17.35 12.10
CA LYS A 111 -12.76 17.96 11.18
C LYS A 111 -12.16 19.29 10.74
N ALA A 112 -11.80 19.43 9.47
CA ALA A 112 -11.76 20.75 8.87
C ALA A 112 -13.17 21.35 9.00
N ALA A 113 -13.30 22.43 9.75
CA ALA A 113 -14.58 23.09 9.97
C ALA A 113 -15.18 23.54 8.63
N GLY A 114 -16.31 22.96 8.23
CA GLY A 114 -17.19 23.54 7.20
C GLY A 114 -17.05 23.03 5.76
N VAL A 115 -16.18 22.06 5.46
CA VAL A 115 -16.09 21.44 4.12
C VAL A 115 -16.39 19.95 4.24
N SER A 116 -17.32 19.44 3.43
CA SER A 116 -17.52 17.99 3.29
C SER A 116 -16.27 17.39 2.64
N GLU A 117 -15.51 16.58 3.38
CA GLU A 117 -14.38 15.85 2.79
C GLU A 117 -14.90 14.97 1.64
N PRO A 118 -14.21 14.95 0.48
CA PRO A 118 -14.60 14.08 -0.63
C PRO A 118 -14.73 12.64 -0.15
N GLY A 119 -15.84 12.01 -0.55
CA GLY A 119 -16.05 10.60 -0.31
C GLY A 119 -15.04 9.76 -1.08
N LEU A 120 -14.89 8.53 -0.67
CA LEU A 120 -13.99 7.57 -1.31
C LEU A 120 -14.25 7.36 -2.80
N ALA A 121 -15.53 7.35 -3.18
CA ALA A 121 -15.97 7.24 -4.56
C ALA A 121 -15.56 8.48 -5.38
N ASP A 122 -15.52 9.65 -4.76
CA ASP A 122 -15.08 10.89 -5.41
C ASP A 122 -13.59 10.82 -5.73
N TRP A 123 -12.77 10.28 -4.81
CA TRP A 123 -11.34 10.03 -5.06
C TRP A 123 -11.11 9.01 -6.17
N VAL A 124 -11.83 7.88 -6.16
CA VAL A 124 -11.73 6.88 -7.22
C VAL A 124 -12.16 7.46 -8.57
N ALA A 125 -13.21 8.28 -8.60
CA ALA A 125 -13.65 8.94 -9.83
C ALA A 125 -12.62 9.97 -10.33
N ALA A 126 -12.08 10.80 -9.43
CA ALA A 126 -11.09 11.83 -9.74
C ALA A 126 -9.78 11.25 -10.29
N TYR A 127 -9.39 10.05 -9.83
CA TYR A 127 -8.19 9.34 -10.28
C TYR A 127 -8.54 8.10 -11.12
N SER A 128 -9.60 8.17 -11.92
CA SER A 128 -10.07 7.05 -12.76
C SER A 128 -9.07 6.60 -13.84
N ASP A 129 -8.11 7.46 -14.21
CA ASP A 129 -6.99 7.09 -15.10
C ASP A 129 -5.89 6.30 -14.38
N CYS A 130 -5.90 6.24 -13.04
CA CYS A 130 -5.01 5.39 -12.26
C CYS A 130 -5.54 3.96 -12.22
N HIS A 131 -4.63 2.98 -12.11
CA HIS A 131 -5.01 1.59 -11.97
C HIS A 131 -5.64 1.28 -10.60
N ALA A 132 -5.22 2.01 -9.57
CA ALA A 132 -5.79 1.91 -8.23
C ALA A 132 -5.63 3.19 -7.43
N VAL A 133 -6.52 3.39 -6.46
CA VAL A 133 -6.37 4.39 -5.41
C VAL A 133 -6.05 3.71 -4.07
N LEU A 134 -4.92 4.04 -3.47
CA LEU A 134 -4.52 3.54 -2.17
C LEU A 134 -4.96 4.52 -1.08
N PHE A 135 -5.68 4.03 -0.07
CA PHE A 135 -6.11 4.84 1.07
C PHE A 135 -5.18 4.59 2.24
N ASP A 136 -4.43 5.61 2.64
CA ASP A 136 -3.50 5.57 3.76
C ASP A 136 -4.01 6.43 4.92
N ALA A 137 -3.60 6.06 6.14
CA ALA A 137 -3.90 6.85 7.33
C ALA A 137 -2.95 8.05 7.38
N ASP A 138 -3.48 9.25 7.61
CA ASP A 138 -2.62 10.42 7.73
C ASP A 138 -1.67 10.30 8.92
N SER A 139 -0.43 10.72 8.68
CA SER A 139 0.64 10.76 9.66
C SER A 139 1.31 12.11 9.54
N ALA A 140 1.85 12.65 10.63
CA ALA A 140 2.72 13.82 10.58
C ALA A 140 3.97 13.50 9.71
N GLY A 141 3.86 13.73 8.39
CA GLY A 141 4.86 13.41 7.35
C GLY A 141 4.41 12.37 6.30
N PHE A 142 5.12 12.29 5.17
CA PHE A 142 4.86 11.38 4.04
C PHE A 142 5.33 9.92 4.28
N GLY A 143 5.16 9.40 5.49
CA GLY A 143 5.61 8.06 5.83
C GLY A 143 4.84 7.47 7.01
N GLY A 144 4.13 6.37 6.75
CA GLY A 144 3.16 5.76 7.68
C GLY A 144 3.57 5.78 9.15
N SER A 145 2.69 6.33 9.99
CA SER A 145 2.79 6.45 11.46
C SER A 145 2.52 5.15 12.20
N GLY A 146 1.93 4.14 11.54
CA GLY A 146 1.40 2.95 12.20
C GLY A 146 0.08 3.19 12.95
N GLN A 147 -0.51 4.39 12.90
CA GLN A 147 -1.84 4.62 13.48
C GLN A 147 -2.92 4.18 12.50
N ALA A 148 -3.91 3.43 13.01
CA ALA A 148 -5.03 2.93 12.21
C ALA A 148 -6.06 4.04 11.98
N PHE A 149 -6.46 4.23 10.71
CA PHE A 149 -7.57 5.08 10.31
C PHE A 149 -8.92 4.51 10.78
N ASP A 150 -9.93 5.36 11.02
CA ASP A 150 -11.29 4.89 11.36
C ASP A 150 -11.97 4.33 10.09
N TRP A 151 -11.76 3.03 9.84
CA TRP A 151 -12.32 2.27 8.73
C TRP A 151 -13.84 2.43 8.61
N ALA A 152 -14.54 2.82 9.68
CA ALA A 152 -15.98 3.11 9.62
C ALA A 152 -16.31 4.16 8.56
N ARG A 153 -15.42 5.12 8.29
CA ARG A 153 -15.57 6.14 7.23
C ARG A 153 -15.58 5.56 5.81
N LEU A 154 -15.05 4.35 5.62
CA LEU A 154 -15.03 3.65 4.31
C LEU A 154 -16.23 2.72 4.14
N THR A 155 -17.00 2.48 5.20
CA THR A 155 -18.18 1.62 5.18
C THR A 155 -19.24 2.22 4.25
N GLY A 156 -19.79 1.42 3.35
CA GLY A 156 -20.85 1.86 2.42
C GLY A 156 -20.35 2.47 1.11
N ALA A 157 -19.15 3.05 1.08
CA ALA A 157 -18.59 3.65 -0.13
C ALA A 157 -18.42 2.67 -1.30
N PHE A 158 -18.16 1.39 -0.99
CA PHE A 158 -17.95 0.33 -1.96
C PHE A 158 -19.21 -0.49 -2.29
N THR A 159 -20.38 -0.11 -1.75
CA THR A 159 -21.65 -0.83 -2.04
C THR A 159 -22.19 -0.55 -3.44
N LYS A 160 -21.72 0.51 -4.10
CA LYS A 160 -22.18 0.96 -5.42
C LYS A 160 -21.13 0.88 -6.53
N ALA A 161 -19.85 0.69 -6.19
CA ALA A 161 -18.80 0.53 -7.20
C ALA A 161 -18.83 -0.91 -7.73
N PRO A 162 -18.80 -1.14 -9.06
CA PRO A 162 -18.67 -2.48 -9.59
C PRO A 162 -17.42 -3.13 -8.98
N ARG A 163 -17.56 -4.34 -8.43
CA ARG A 163 -16.47 -5.14 -7.83
C ARG A 163 -15.44 -5.64 -8.86
N HIS A 164 -15.48 -5.11 -10.06
CA HIS A 164 -14.63 -5.53 -11.15
C HIS A 164 -13.46 -4.55 -11.23
N GLU A 165 -12.28 -5.13 -11.04
CA GLU A 165 -10.94 -4.54 -11.19
C GLU A 165 -10.37 -3.87 -9.93
N ALA A 166 -9.05 -3.80 -9.92
CA ALA A 166 -8.16 -3.53 -8.80
C ALA A 166 -8.24 -2.10 -8.23
N SER A 167 -9.41 -1.46 -8.22
CA SER A 167 -9.51 0.00 -8.17
C SER A 167 -9.08 0.64 -6.85
N TRP A 168 -8.85 -0.15 -5.80
CA TRP A 168 -8.36 0.41 -4.54
C TRP A 168 -7.52 -0.53 -3.67
N VAL A 169 -6.73 0.08 -2.80
CA VAL A 169 -5.85 -0.60 -1.84
C VAL A 169 -6.09 -0.02 -0.46
N LEU A 170 -6.24 -0.86 0.56
CA LEU A 170 -6.29 -0.41 1.95
C LEU A 170 -4.88 -0.43 2.56
N SER A 171 -4.43 0.71 3.07
CA SER A 171 -3.19 0.87 3.85
C SER A 171 -3.51 1.46 5.24
N GLY A 172 -2.50 1.98 5.93
CA GLY A 172 -2.67 2.77 7.15
C GLY A 172 -2.79 1.94 8.42
N GLY A 173 -1.65 1.72 9.11
CA GLY A 173 -1.64 1.08 10.42
C GLY A 173 -2.07 -0.40 10.44
N LEU A 174 -2.05 -1.08 9.29
CA LEU A 174 -2.38 -2.50 9.21
C LEU A 174 -1.27 -3.36 9.84
N GLU A 175 -1.69 -4.36 10.61
CA GLU A 175 -0.84 -5.41 11.18
C GLU A 175 -1.65 -6.71 11.30
N SER A 176 -1.01 -7.82 11.68
CA SER A 176 -1.65 -9.13 11.76
C SER A 176 -2.88 -9.15 12.70
N GLY A 177 -2.84 -8.39 13.80
CA GLY A 177 -3.95 -8.26 14.75
C GLY A 177 -5.12 -7.40 14.26
N SER A 178 -4.92 -6.57 13.22
CA SER A 178 -5.91 -5.58 12.76
C SER A 178 -6.47 -5.88 11.37
N VAL A 179 -5.68 -6.50 10.48
CA VAL A 179 -6.03 -6.71 9.06
C VAL A 179 -7.26 -7.60 8.87
N GLY A 180 -7.46 -8.61 9.70
CA GLY A 180 -8.62 -9.50 9.57
C GLY A 180 -9.95 -8.79 9.80
N LYS A 181 -9.98 -7.85 10.76
CA LYS A 181 -11.16 -6.99 11.01
C LYS A 181 -11.42 -6.05 9.85
N ALA A 182 -10.35 -5.43 9.32
CA ALA A 182 -10.44 -4.55 8.16
C ALA A 182 -11.00 -5.29 6.92
N ILE A 183 -10.53 -6.51 6.65
CA ILE A 183 -11.02 -7.33 5.54
C ILE A 183 -12.48 -7.73 5.73
N ALA A 184 -12.87 -8.12 6.95
CA ALA A 184 -14.24 -8.50 7.27
C ALA A 184 -15.21 -7.31 7.09
N GLN A 185 -14.78 -6.10 7.45
CA GLN A 185 -15.60 -4.89 7.38
C GLN A 185 -15.69 -4.30 5.97
N LEU A 186 -14.56 -4.24 5.25
CA LEU A 186 -14.45 -3.45 4.02
C LEU A 186 -14.28 -4.27 2.74
N ALA A 187 -13.89 -5.54 2.88
CA ALA A 187 -13.61 -6.43 1.76
C ALA A 187 -12.70 -5.83 0.65
N PRO A 188 -11.51 -5.29 0.99
CA PRO A 188 -10.60 -4.72 0.00
C PRO A 188 -10.12 -5.77 -1.01
N PRO A 189 -9.90 -5.39 -2.28
CA PRO A 189 -9.27 -6.27 -3.26
C PRO A 189 -7.75 -6.36 -3.06
N CYS A 190 -7.15 -5.43 -2.31
CA CYS A 190 -5.73 -5.39 -1.97
C CYS A 190 -5.50 -4.69 -0.62
N VAL A 191 -4.56 -5.20 0.18
CA VAL A 191 -4.04 -4.54 1.39
C VAL A 191 -2.55 -4.23 1.23
N ASP A 192 -2.10 -3.09 1.76
CA ASP A 192 -0.70 -2.67 1.81
C ASP A 192 -0.23 -2.59 3.26
N VAL A 193 0.93 -3.17 3.55
CA VAL A 193 1.54 -3.14 4.89
C VAL A 193 2.99 -2.68 4.83
N SER A 194 3.36 -1.78 5.73
CA SER A 194 4.75 -1.34 5.89
C SER A 194 5.22 -1.53 7.32
N SER A 195 4.84 -0.64 8.23
CA SER A 195 5.33 -0.62 9.62
C SER A 195 4.79 -1.77 10.47
N GLY A 196 3.60 -2.29 10.16
CA GLY A 196 3.01 -3.42 10.88
C GLY A 196 3.82 -4.72 10.79
N VAL A 197 4.72 -4.84 9.80
CA VAL A 197 5.62 -6.00 9.64
C VAL A 197 7.09 -5.63 9.81
N GLU A 198 7.39 -4.48 10.41
CA GLU A 198 8.75 -4.11 10.80
C GLU A 198 9.18 -4.82 12.08
N ALA A 199 10.47 -5.10 12.19
CA ALA A 199 11.07 -5.64 13.40
C ALA A 199 10.88 -4.67 14.57
N LEU A 200 10.79 -5.23 15.77
CA LEU A 200 10.61 -4.46 17.00
C LEU A 200 11.87 -4.54 17.85
N GLU A 201 12.30 -3.40 18.36
CA GLU A 201 13.32 -3.29 19.40
C GLU A 201 12.71 -2.49 20.55
N ASN A 202 12.67 -3.09 21.75
CA ASN A 202 12.06 -2.48 22.94
C ASN A 202 10.62 -1.95 22.69
N GLY A 203 9.83 -2.70 21.92
CA GLY A 203 8.46 -2.34 21.55
C GLY A 203 8.34 -1.23 20.50
N LYS A 204 9.45 -0.74 19.93
CA LYS A 204 9.46 0.28 18.86
C LYS A 204 9.84 -0.34 17.53
N GLN A 205 9.23 0.16 16.46
CA GLN A 205 9.53 -0.28 15.10
C GLN A 205 10.93 0.17 14.67
N LEU A 206 11.73 -0.78 14.19
CA LEU A 206 12.95 -0.53 13.46
C LEU A 206 12.57 -0.20 12.01
N LYS A 207 12.38 1.10 11.74
CA LYS A 207 11.90 1.58 10.43
C LYS A 207 12.82 1.12 9.30
N GLY A 208 12.24 0.56 8.25
CA GLY A 208 12.99 0.02 7.10
C GLY A 208 13.50 -1.40 7.28
N LEU A 209 13.38 -2.00 8.46
CA LEU A 209 13.78 -3.37 8.75
C LEU A 209 12.55 -4.27 8.92
N LYS A 210 12.26 -5.15 7.96
CA LYS A 210 11.11 -6.07 8.10
C LYS A 210 11.45 -7.27 8.97
N ASP A 211 10.43 -7.91 9.53
CA ASP A 211 10.56 -9.15 10.28
C ASP A 211 9.83 -10.28 9.55
N ALA A 212 10.56 -11.37 9.27
CA ALA A 212 10.03 -12.48 8.49
C ALA A 212 8.87 -13.22 9.19
N ILE A 213 8.86 -13.28 10.53
CA ILE A 213 7.74 -13.86 11.29
C ILE A 213 6.53 -12.95 11.15
N ARG A 214 6.68 -11.64 11.36
CA ARG A 214 5.57 -10.68 11.27
C ARG A 214 4.98 -10.61 9.86
N ILE A 215 5.80 -10.71 8.81
CA ILE A 215 5.32 -10.85 7.41
C ILE A 215 4.43 -12.09 7.28
N ARG A 216 4.89 -13.26 7.75
CA ARG A 216 4.11 -14.51 7.65
C ARG A 216 2.82 -14.44 8.45
N GLU A 217 2.84 -13.88 9.64
CA GLU A 217 1.65 -13.67 10.47
C GLU A 217 0.64 -12.75 9.79
N PHE A 218 1.11 -11.68 9.16
CA PHE A 218 0.24 -10.77 8.40
C PHE A 218 -0.44 -11.50 7.23
N VAL A 219 0.34 -12.24 6.43
CA VAL A 219 -0.22 -13.01 5.31
C VAL A 219 -1.22 -14.07 5.79
N ALA A 220 -0.89 -14.79 6.86
CA ALA A 220 -1.79 -15.79 7.45
C ALA A 220 -3.11 -15.15 7.94
N ALA A 221 -3.04 -13.97 8.56
CA ALA A 221 -4.22 -13.24 8.99
C ALA A 221 -5.12 -12.81 7.81
N VAL A 222 -4.53 -12.38 6.70
CA VAL A 222 -5.28 -12.07 5.45
C VAL A 222 -5.97 -13.31 4.91
N GLN A 223 -5.24 -14.43 4.80
CA GLN A 223 -5.77 -15.70 4.29
C GLN A 223 -6.91 -16.25 5.16
N ALA A 224 -6.78 -16.18 6.49
CA ALA A 224 -7.81 -16.61 7.43
C ALA A 224 -9.10 -15.76 7.30
N ALA A 225 -8.95 -14.44 7.10
CA ALA A 225 -10.08 -13.55 6.88
C ALA A 225 -10.79 -13.84 5.55
N ASP A 226 -10.04 -14.09 4.47
CA ASP A 226 -10.61 -14.49 3.18
C ASP A 226 -11.36 -15.82 3.26
N ALA A 227 -10.79 -16.84 3.93
CA ALA A 227 -11.43 -18.13 4.13
C ALA A 227 -12.76 -17.99 4.90
N SER A 228 -12.76 -17.20 5.97
CA SER A 228 -13.95 -16.92 6.78
C SER A 228 -15.03 -16.13 6.03
N ARG A 229 -14.64 -15.29 5.08
CA ARG A 229 -15.58 -14.53 4.24
C ARG A 229 -16.17 -15.41 3.13
N ASN A 230 -15.37 -16.24 2.49
CA ASN A 230 -15.82 -17.11 1.41
C ASN A 230 -16.76 -18.21 1.91
N SER A 231 -16.58 -18.73 3.13
CA SER A 231 -17.51 -19.70 3.73
C SER A 231 -18.91 -19.13 3.94
N LYS A 232 -19.02 -17.87 4.37
CA LYS A 232 -20.31 -17.18 4.58
C LYS A 232 -21.07 -16.84 3.30
N ILE A 233 -20.40 -16.79 2.15
CA ILE A 233 -21.05 -16.54 0.85
C ILE A 233 -21.68 -17.83 0.30
N ASN A 234 -21.17 -18.99 0.71
CA ASN A 234 -21.60 -20.31 0.23
C ASN A 234 -22.65 -20.99 1.13
N THR A 235 -23.14 -20.29 2.16
CA THR A 235 -24.21 -20.71 3.07
C THR A 235 -25.37 -19.75 2.96
#